data_AF-K2HAR7-F1
#
_entry.id   AF-K2HAR7-F1
#
_cell.length_a   1.000
_cell.length_b   1.000
_cell.length_c   1.000
_cell.angle_alpha   90.00
_cell.angle_beta   90.00
_cell.angle_gamma   90.00
#
_symmetry.space_group_name_H-M   'P 1'
#
loop_
_entity.id
_entity.type
_entity.pdbx_description
1 polymer ?
#
loop_
_entity_poly.entity_id
_entity_poly.type
_entity_poly.pdbx_seq_one_letter_code
_entity_poly.pdbx_strand_id
1 'polypeptide(L)'
;MSEARLEELRMKTISQINRPYYMEGNVTLFDKKWKKRYLIWKGMVLYFYDKKGSKDITKEVYELSKDTTWNIEFDNKEKKNIIKLKGKSEVIILVDETITLLENGYNQFKQDIETERKRIEIEQSKMKEPILLNWEEVEKRINIKEGKWNSKEVQTLLKELGQLTTEKYLYDILCKILNGWNEQEFIDFFYKEYCEEDLEDMGSFLAGSNKDNTTIQFVFGNDEKGAHFIANIYKKIYKQYELVWSEIARCLLVSLASWKLTSKDKMFQIITLDLFNLFETAEIVTFLHFYADYEEELNICLWCSLPEHIQFYLKEITNGWKKDQINSMISMITLMWSWKSDDVEHLKHILI
;
A
#
# COMPACT_ATOMS: atom_id res chain seq x y z
N MET A 1 6.92 15.63 24.84
CA MET A 1 6.98 15.52 23.37
C MET A 1 5.84 14.60 22.95
N SER A 2 4.97 15.03 22.05
CA SER A 2 3.74 14.32 21.68
C SER A 2 3.99 13.16 20.72
N GLU A 3 3.13 12.13 20.77
CA GLU A 3 3.10 10.98 19.85
C GLU A 3 3.00 11.40 18.36
N ALA A 4 2.39 12.54 18.06
CA ALA A 4 2.41 13.14 16.73
C ALA A 4 3.84 13.40 16.18
N ARG A 5 4.83 13.57 17.07
CA ARG A 5 6.26 13.75 16.71
C ARG A 5 7.00 12.43 16.48
N LEU A 6 6.41 11.30 16.91
CA LEU A 6 6.87 9.94 16.68
C LEU A 6 6.24 9.32 15.42
N GLU A 7 5.03 9.74 15.05
CA GLU A 7 4.41 9.41 13.74
C GLU A 7 5.04 10.18 12.57
N GLU A 8 5.49 11.41 12.79
CA GLU A 8 6.31 12.17 11.82
C GLU A 8 7.64 11.45 11.48
N LEU A 9 8.07 10.51 12.31
CA LEU A 9 9.27 9.68 12.10
C LEU A 9 9.00 8.39 11.29
N ARG A 10 7.75 8.01 11.00
CA ARG A 10 7.40 6.71 10.38
C ARG A 10 6.87 6.77 8.94
N MET A 11 6.54 7.93 8.41
CA MET A 11 6.24 8.09 6.97
C MET A 11 7.53 8.08 6.15
N LYS A 12 7.83 6.97 5.48
CA LYS A 12 8.95 6.83 4.53
C LYS A 12 8.72 7.73 3.30
N THR A 13 9.34 8.90 3.28
CA THR A 13 9.79 9.47 2.01
C THR A 13 11.14 8.85 1.65
N ILE A 14 11.38 8.68 0.35
CA ILE A 14 12.69 8.47 -0.30
C ILE A 14 13.73 9.57 0.07
N SER A 15 13.46 10.40 1.08
CA SER A 15 14.29 11.45 1.65
C SER A 15 15.30 10.98 2.71
N GLN A 16 15.43 9.67 2.95
CA GLN A 16 16.60 9.09 3.62
C GLN A 16 17.72 8.69 2.65
N ILE A 17 17.74 9.27 1.45
CA ILE A 17 19.02 9.57 0.79
C ILE A 17 19.82 10.41 1.80
N ASN A 18 21.04 9.96 2.09
CA ASN A 18 22.00 10.64 2.98
C ASN A 18 21.85 12.15 2.91
N ARG A 19 21.75 12.80 4.08
CA ARG A 19 21.62 14.26 4.20
C ARG A 19 22.53 14.91 3.17
N PRO A 20 21.98 15.68 2.20
CA PRO A 20 22.81 16.28 1.19
C PRO A 20 23.84 17.16 1.88
N TYR A 21 25.11 17.06 1.46
CA TYR A 21 26.16 17.99 1.85
C TYR A 21 25.62 19.42 1.89
N TYR A 22 25.76 20.09 3.02
CA TYR A 22 25.29 21.45 3.25
C TYR A 22 26.49 22.39 3.37
N MET A 23 26.56 23.36 2.48
CA MET A 23 27.59 24.41 2.50
C MET A 23 26.94 25.74 2.22
N GLU A 24 27.40 26.78 2.92
CA GLU A 24 26.89 28.13 2.74
C GLU A 24 28.01 29.17 2.70
N GLY A 25 27.83 30.23 1.92
CA GLY A 25 28.83 31.30 1.81
C GLY A 25 28.40 32.40 0.85
N ASN A 26 29.07 33.55 0.93
CA ASN A 26 28.87 34.62 -0.05
C ASN A 26 29.70 34.32 -1.29
N VAL A 27 29.13 34.50 -2.48
CA VAL A 27 29.80 34.31 -3.78
C VAL A 27 29.40 35.42 -4.76
N THR A 28 30.17 35.60 -5.82
CA THR A 28 29.81 36.51 -6.93
C THR A 28 29.39 35.68 -8.14
N LEU A 29 28.08 35.55 -8.37
CA LEU A 29 27.45 34.77 -9.44
C LEU A 29 27.30 35.62 -10.70
N PHE A 30 27.53 35.04 -11.88
CA PHE A 30 27.14 35.64 -13.15
C PHE A 30 25.76 35.14 -13.59
N ASP A 31 24.78 36.05 -13.65
CA ASP A 31 23.48 35.82 -14.28
C ASP A 31 23.09 37.08 -15.05
N LYS A 32 23.40 37.09 -16.36
CA LYS A 32 23.37 38.25 -17.28
C LYS A 32 24.28 39.43 -16.90
N LYS A 33 24.59 39.57 -15.61
CA LYS A 33 25.51 40.51 -14.96
C LYS A 33 26.05 39.87 -13.67
N TRP A 34 27.19 40.35 -13.18
CA TRP A 34 27.75 39.91 -11.90
C TRP A 34 26.91 40.40 -10.73
N LYS A 35 26.58 39.49 -9.80
CA LYS A 35 25.79 39.79 -8.62
C LYS A 35 26.38 39.08 -7.40
N LYS A 36 26.45 39.80 -6.28
CA LYS A 36 26.74 39.16 -4.98
C LYS A 36 25.52 38.35 -4.56
N ARG A 37 25.77 37.11 -4.14
CA ARG A 37 24.77 36.14 -3.72
C ARG A 37 25.24 35.41 -2.49
N TYR A 38 24.27 35.00 -1.69
CA TYR A 38 24.48 34.00 -0.67
C TYR A 38 24.15 32.63 -1.25
N LEU A 39 25.16 31.78 -1.39
CA LEU A 39 25.03 30.40 -1.85
C LEU A 39 24.66 29.50 -0.67
N ILE A 40 23.69 28.61 -0.90
CA ILE A 40 23.47 27.39 -0.13
C ILE A 40 23.59 26.23 -1.12
N TRP A 41 24.60 25.40 -0.96
CA TRP A 41 24.77 24.15 -1.71
C TRP A 41 24.19 23.02 -0.88
N LYS A 42 23.18 22.32 -1.42
CA LYS A 42 22.54 21.17 -0.79
C LYS A 42 22.51 19.99 -1.78
N GLY A 43 23.46 19.08 -1.65
CA GLY A 43 23.60 17.90 -2.51
C GLY A 43 23.80 18.23 -3.98
N MET A 44 22.81 17.92 -4.80
CA MET A 44 22.83 18.17 -6.25
C MET A 44 22.36 19.59 -6.60
N VAL A 45 21.97 20.43 -5.64
CA VAL A 45 21.34 21.72 -5.95
C VAL A 45 22.10 22.88 -5.32
N LEU A 46 22.33 23.92 -6.12
CA LEU A 46 22.87 25.21 -5.71
C LEU A 46 21.72 26.22 -5.62
N TYR A 47 21.51 26.77 -4.43
CA TYR A 47 20.52 27.81 -4.17
C TYR A 47 21.21 29.15 -3.96
N PHE A 48 20.78 30.17 -4.68
CA PHE A 48 21.32 31.51 -4.55
C PHE A 48 20.26 32.49 -4.03
N TYR A 49 20.65 33.26 -3.01
CA TYR A 49 19.83 34.26 -2.34
C TYR A 49 20.50 35.63 -2.42
N ASP A 50 19.73 36.71 -2.28
CA ASP A 50 20.31 38.06 -2.23
C ASP A 50 21.13 38.30 -0.95
N LYS A 51 20.72 37.71 0.18
CA LYS A 51 21.38 37.85 1.50
C LYS A 51 21.17 36.60 2.36
N LYS A 52 22.06 36.38 3.34
CA LYS A 52 21.94 35.34 4.36
C LYS A 52 20.63 35.51 5.16
N GLY A 53 19.88 34.42 5.35
CA GLY A 53 18.66 34.41 6.16
C GLY A 53 17.44 35.07 5.50
N SER A 54 17.47 35.31 4.18
CA SER A 54 16.30 35.80 3.46
C SER A 54 15.14 34.80 3.56
N LYS A 55 13.93 35.29 3.92
CA LYS A 55 12.68 34.51 3.90
C LYS A 55 12.08 34.42 2.48
N ASP A 56 12.67 35.10 1.50
CA ASP A 56 12.17 35.18 0.12
C ASP A 56 12.48 33.94 -0.72
N ILE A 57 11.68 33.77 -1.76
CA ILE A 57 11.82 32.80 -2.86
C ILE A 57 13.26 32.86 -3.41
N THR A 58 13.91 31.70 -3.49
CA THR A 58 15.22 31.48 -4.14
C THR A 58 15.32 32.23 -5.46
N LYS A 59 16.35 33.06 -5.65
CA LYS A 59 16.47 33.90 -6.86
C LYS A 59 16.95 33.08 -8.05
N GLU A 60 17.99 32.29 -7.84
CA GLU A 60 18.55 31.42 -8.85
C GLU A 60 18.76 30.02 -8.24
N VAL A 61 18.35 28.97 -8.97
CA VAL A 61 18.49 27.57 -8.55
C VAL A 61 19.13 26.81 -9.70
N TYR A 62 20.19 26.06 -9.40
CA TYR A 62 20.90 25.27 -10.39
C TYR A 62 21.04 23.83 -9.92
N GLU A 63 20.65 22.90 -10.78
CA GLU A 63 20.79 21.47 -10.53
C GLU A 63 22.06 20.94 -11.20
N LEU A 64 22.94 20.40 -10.37
CA LEU A 64 24.09 19.62 -10.76
C LEU A 64 23.65 18.19 -11.08
N SER A 65 24.43 17.54 -11.92
CA SER A 65 24.22 16.16 -12.34
C SER A 65 25.50 15.37 -12.16
N LYS A 66 25.43 14.04 -12.20
CA LYS A 66 26.61 13.16 -12.15
C LYS A 66 27.74 13.59 -13.11
N ASP A 67 27.36 14.12 -14.28
CA ASP A 67 28.26 14.53 -15.36
C ASP A 67 28.77 15.97 -15.21
N THR A 68 28.41 16.67 -14.12
CA THR A 68 28.85 18.05 -13.90
C THR A 68 30.37 18.13 -13.80
N THR A 69 30.97 19.01 -14.61
CA THR A 69 32.42 19.31 -14.61
C THR A 69 32.72 20.62 -13.89
N TRP A 70 33.89 20.69 -13.25
CA TRP A 70 34.45 21.90 -12.64
C TRP A 70 35.66 22.35 -13.46
N ASN A 71 35.62 23.58 -13.98
CA ASN A 71 36.75 24.19 -14.67
C ASN A 71 37.03 25.58 -14.09
N ILE A 72 38.31 25.90 -13.92
CA ILE A 72 38.77 27.25 -13.60
C ILE A 72 39.35 27.85 -14.87
N GLU A 73 38.83 29.00 -15.27
CA GLU A 73 39.25 29.72 -16.47
C GLU A 73 39.56 31.19 -16.14
N PHE A 74 40.49 31.80 -16.87
CA PHE A 74 40.73 33.23 -16.77
C PHE A 74 39.76 34.00 -17.67
N ASP A 75 38.91 34.85 -17.09
CA ASP A 75 38.03 35.73 -17.82
C ASP A 75 38.78 37.00 -18.26
N ASN A 76 39.03 37.10 -19.56
CA ASN A 76 39.76 38.24 -20.15
C ASN A 76 39.02 39.58 -20.01
N LYS A 77 37.69 39.59 -19.88
CA LYS A 77 36.89 40.82 -19.74
C LYS A 77 36.97 41.37 -18.33
N GLU A 78 36.86 40.48 -17.33
CA GLU A 78 36.91 40.84 -15.92
C GLU A 78 38.34 40.88 -15.36
N LYS A 79 39.32 40.35 -16.11
CA LYS A 79 40.72 40.15 -15.70
C LYS A 79 40.83 39.37 -14.39
N LYS A 80 39.96 38.37 -14.22
CA LYS A 80 39.84 37.55 -13.01
C LYS A 80 39.60 36.10 -13.39
N ASN A 81 39.98 35.20 -12.49
CA ASN A 81 39.63 33.78 -12.63
C ASN A 81 38.13 33.59 -12.35
N ILE A 82 37.52 32.63 -13.03
CA ILE A 82 36.12 32.22 -12.86
C ILE A 82 36.05 30.70 -12.74
N ILE A 83 35.10 30.21 -11.95
CA ILE A 83 34.71 28.81 -11.85
C ILE A 83 33.50 28.60 -12.75
N LYS A 84 33.59 27.59 -13.62
CA LYS A 84 32.47 27.10 -14.41
C LYS A 84 32.08 25.70 -13.96
N LEU A 85 30.88 25.60 -13.40
CA LEU A 85 30.22 24.33 -13.13
C LEU A 85 29.28 24.03 -14.30
N LYS A 86 29.64 23.07 -15.13
CA LYS A 86 28.88 22.73 -16.35
C LYS A 86 28.21 21.37 -16.20
N GLY A 87 26.88 21.36 -16.17
CA GLY A 87 26.04 20.15 -16.21
C GLY A 87 24.88 20.32 -17.19
N LYS A 88 23.64 20.03 -16.75
CA LYS A 88 22.41 20.42 -17.50
C LYS A 88 22.28 21.93 -17.66
N SER A 89 22.75 22.66 -16.66
CA SER A 89 22.88 24.12 -16.64
C SER A 89 24.33 24.51 -16.37
N GLU A 90 24.73 25.69 -16.84
CA GLU A 90 26.04 26.26 -16.56
C GLU A 90 25.92 27.30 -15.44
N VAL A 91 26.80 27.19 -14.44
CA VAL A 91 26.94 28.16 -13.35
C VAL A 91 28.33 28.76 -13.40
N ILE A 92 28.41 30.08 -13.40
CA ILE A 92 29.68 30.81 -13.48
C ILE A 92 29.83 31.68 -12.24
N ILE A 93 30.89 31.44 -11.46
CA ILE A 93 31.17 32.12 -10.20
C ILE A 93 32.57 32.74 -10.27
N LEU A 94 32.74 33.96 -9.77
CA LEU A 94 34.04 34.61 -9.70
C LEU A 94 34.96 33.91 -8.70
N VAL A 95 36.21 33.66 -9.08
CA VAL A 95 37.24 33.12 -8.17
C VAL A 95 37.76 34.28 -7.32
N ASP A 96 37.29 34.32 -6.08
CA ASP A 96 37.77 35.19 -5.01
C ASP A 96 38.19 34.32 -3.80
N GLU A 97 37.97 34.79 -2.57
CA GLU A 97 38.22 34.03 -1.33
C GLU A 97 37.34 32.76 -1.20
N THR A 98 36.40 32.55 -2.13
CA THR A 98 35.42 31.46 -2.10
C THR A 98 35.86 30.20 -2.85
N ILE A 99 37.01 30.21 -3.53
CA ILE A 99 37.49 29.05 -4.30
C ILE A 99 37.63 27.81 -3.42
N THR A 100 38.27 27.93 -2.25
CA THR A 100 38.48 26.81 -1.32
C THR A 100 37.14 26.25 -0.82
N LEU A 101 36.16 27.13 -0.56
CA LEU A 101 34.81 26.74 -0.17
C LEU A 101 34.18 25.88 -1.28
N LEU A 102 34.18 26.38 -2.51
CA LEU A 102 33.54 25.75 -3.65
C LEU A 102 34.27 24.47 -4.12
N GLU A 103 35.59 24.41 -4.05
CA GLU A 103 36.39 23.21 -4.33
C GLU A 103 36.08 22.09 -3.33
N ASN A 104 36.01 22.42 -2.03
CA ASN A 104 35.61 21.46 -1.01
C ASN A 104 34.20 20.94 -1.27
N GLY A 105 33.28 21.83 -1.64
CA GLY A 105 31.91 21.43 -2.00
C GLY A 105 31.85 20.52 -3.23
N TYR A 106 32.62 20.82 -4.27
CA TYR A 106 32.66 20.01 -5.48
C TYR A 106 33.31 18.63 -5.25
N ASN A 107 34.39 18.57 -4.47
CA ASN A 107 35.05 17.31 -4.12
C ASN A 107 34.13 16.39 -3.31
N GLN A 108 33.42 16.94 -2.31
CA GLN A 108 32.44 16.18 -1.54
C GLN A 108 31.30 15.68 -2.42
N PHE A 109 30.75 16.54 -3.29
CA PHE A 109 29.74 16.17 -4.26
C PHE A 109 30.16 14.98 -5.14
N LYS A 110 31.41 14.95 -5.63
CA LYS A 110 31.93 13.83 -6.41
C LYS A 110 32.10 12.55 -5.58
N GLN A 111 32.54 12.68 -4.33
CA GLN A 111 32.63 11.55 -3.40
C GLN A 111 31.26 10.95 -3.08
N ASP A 112 30.23 11.78 -2.91
CA ASP A 112 28.87 11.34 -2.63
C ASP A 112 28.29 10.57 -3.84
N ILE A 113 28.51 11.06 -5.07
CA ILE A 113 28.14 10.36 -6.31
C ILE A 113 28.81 8.98 -6.39
N GLU A 114 30.12 8.93 -6.13
CA GLU A 114 30.89 7.69 -6.23
C GLU A 114 30.51 6.69 -5.12
N THR A 115 30.19 7.18 -3.92
CA THR A 115 29.72 6.34 -2.81
C THR A 115 28.36 5.74 -3.11
N GLU A 116 27.42 6.53 -3.63
CA GLU A 116 26.10 6.05 -4.01
C GLU A 116 26.19 5.06 -5.19
N ARG A 117 27.06 5.33 -6.16
CA ARG A 117 27.34 4.40 -7.25
C ARG A 117 27.86 3.06 -6.74
N LYS A 118 28.84 3.06 -5.83
CA LYS A 118 29.37 1.84 -5.21
C LYS A 118 28.31 1.10 -4.40
N ARG A 119 27.44 1.81 -3.71
CA ARG A 119 26.31 1.21 -2.99
C ARG A 119 25.35 0.50 -3.95
N ILE A 120 24.97 1.16 -5.04
CA ILE A 120 24.13 0.58 -6.11
C ILE A 120 24.82 -0.63 -6.74
N GLU A 121 26.12 -0.56 -7.04
CA GLU A 121 26.89 -1.69 -7.58
C GLU A 121 26.97 -2.86 -6.58
N ILE A 122 27.10 -2.60 -5.28
CA ILE A 122 27.07 -3.62 -4.22
C ILE A 122 25.66 -4.24 -4.06
N GLU A 123 24.60 -3.44 -4.18
CA GLU A 123 23.22 -3.93 -4.14
C GLU A 123 22.88 -4.75 -5.40
N GLN A 124 23.32 -4.30 -6.58
CA GLN A 124 23.16 -5.02 -7.85
C GLN A 124 24.00 -6.29 -7.94
N SER A 125 25.23 -6.30 -7.41
CA SER A 125 26.06 -7.52 -7.36
C SER A 125 25.59 -8.53 -6.31
N LYS A 126 24.73 -8.13 -5.36
CA LYS A 126 24.03 -9.04 -4.43
C LYS A 126 22.71 -9.57 -5.00
N MET A 127 22.16 -8.96 -6.04
CA MET A 127 21.04 -9.52 -6.80
C MET A 127 21.57 -10.66 -7.66
N LYS A 128 21.58 -11.89 -7.12
CA LYS A 128 21.53 -13.09 -7.96
C LYS A 128 20.34 -12.93 -8.91
N GLU A 129 20.50 -13.31 -10.19
CA GLU A 129 19.36 -13.43 -11.10
C GLU A 129 18.21 -14.10 -10.35
N PRO A 130 16.99 -13.52 -10.36
CA PRO A 130 15.91 -14.04 -9.55
C PRO A 130 15.56 -15.44 -10.06
N ILE A 131 16.03 -16.45 -9.31
CA ILE A 131 15.80 -17.86 -9.64
C ILE A 131 14.35 -18.17 -9.31
N LEU A 132 13.57 -18.48 -10.35
CA LEU A 132 12.24 -19.02 -10.17
C LEU A 132 12.35 -20.50 -9.77
N LEU A 133 12.08 -20.81 -8.50
CA LEU A 133 12.08 -22.18 -8.03
C LEU A 133 10.86 -22.93 -8.58
N ASN A 134 10.99 -24.25 -8.76
CA ASN A 134 9.84 -25.08 -9.04
C ASN A 134 9.08 -25.40 -7.74
N TRP A 135 7.82 -25.88 -7.86
CA TRP A 135 6.99 -26.15 -6.69
C TRP A 135 7.59 -27.22 -5.75
N GLU A 136 8.22 -28.27 -6.28
CA GLU A 136 8.84 -29.32 -5.46
C GLU A 136 9.97 -28.77 -4.57
N GLU A 137 10.73 -27.79 -5.06
CA GLU A 137 11.78 -27.11 -4.29
C GLU A 137 11.19 -26.23 -3.19
N VAL A 138 10.10 -25.50 -3.50
CA VAL A 138 9.37 -24.69 -2.52
C VAL A 138 8.81 -25.59 -1.42
N GLU A 139 8.15 -26.68 -1.80
CA GLU A 139 7.55 -27.63 -0.88
C GLU A 139 8.61 -28.30 0.00
N LYS A 140 9.77 -28.69 -0.55
CA LYS A 140 10.88 -29.20 0.25
C LYS A 140 11.32 -28.20 1.30
N ARG A 141 11.44 -26.91 0.96
CA ARG A 141 11.82 -25.86 1.93
C ARG A 141 10.79 -25.67 3.03
N ILE A 142 9.50 -25.75 2.68
CA ILE A 142 8.41 -25.69 3.67
C ILE A 142 8.47 -26.92 4.60
N ASN A 143 8.66 -28.11 4.04
CA ASN A 143 8.62 -29.36 4.79
C ASN A 143 9.88 -29.64 5.64
N ILE A 144 10.96 -28.87 5.48
CA ILE A 144 12.13 -28.95 6.40
C ILE A 144 11.73 -28.57 7.82
N LYS A 145 10.73 -27.70 7.97
CA LYS A 145 10.25 -27.28 9.29
C LYS A 145 9.30 -28.33 9.85
N GLU A 146 9.67 -28.90 11.00
CA GLU A 146 8.74 -29.63 11.84
C GLU A 146 7.98 -28.66 12.75
N GLY A 147 6.66 -28.83 12.84
CA GLY A 147 5.76 -28.04 13.68
C GLY A 147 5.21 -26.78 13.01
N LYS A 148 4.56 -25.94 13.82
CA LYS A 148 3.86 -24.74 13.37
C LYS A 148 4.84 -23.61 13.04
N TRP A 149 4.58 -22.91 11.94
CA TRP A 149 5.32 -21.71 11.53
C TRP A 149 4.98 -20.53 12.44
N ASN A 150 5.97 -19.67 12.72
CA ASN A 150 5.74 -18.36 13.34
C ASN A 150 6.05 -17.19 12.38
N SER A 151 5.62 -15.98 12.75
CA SER A 151 5.77 -14.74 11.96
C SER A 151 7.15 -14.53 11.34
N LYS A 152 8.22 -14.67 12.13
CA LYS A 152 9.60 -14.43 11.68
C LYS A 152 10.07 -15.50 10.71
N GLU A 153 9.66 -16.74 10.92
CA GLU A 153 9.97 -17.86 10.05
C GLU A 153 9.29 -17.69 8.69
N VAL A 154 8.01 -17.28 8.68
CA VAL A 154 7.29 -17.00 7.42
C VAL A 154 7.97 -15.87 6.65
N GLN A 155 8.30 -14.75 7.30
CA GLN A 155 9.00 -13.64 6.64
C GLN A 155 10.36 -14.05 6.08
N THR A 156 11.09 -14.91 6.81
CA THR A 156 12.40 -15.42 6.38
C THR A 156 12.24 -16.32 5.16
N LEU A 157 11.29 -17.26 5.18
CA LEU A 157 10.98 -18.13 4.05
C LEU A 157 10.64 -17.32 2.79
N LEU A 158 9.71 -16.37 2.88
CA LEU A 158 9.28 -15.58 1.72
C LEU A 158 10.44 -14.75 1.13
N LYS A 159 11.36 -14.26 1.97
CA LYS A 159 12.61 -13.61 1.52
C LYS A 159 13.56 -14.59 0.83
N GLU A 160 13.74 -15.78 1.37
CA GLU A 160 14.65 -16.81 0.84
C GLU A 160 14.16 -17.44 -0.47
N LEU A 161 12.84 -17.54 -0.65
CA LEU A 161 12.22 -17.98 -1.91
C LEU A 161 12.38 -16.93 -3.02
N GLY A 162 12.47 -15.65 -2.65
CA GLY A 162 12.58 -14.54 -3.55
C GLY A 162 11.24 -14.15 -4.19
N GLN A 163 11.16 -12.91 -4.67
CA GLN A 163 9.92 -12.29 -5.14
C GLN A 163 9.21 -13.11 -6.24
N LEU A 164 9.93 -13.53 -7.29
CA LEU A 164 9.31 -14.25 -8.42
C LEU A 164 8.66 -15.57 -7.99
N THR A 165 9.34 -16.34 -7.13
CA THR A 165 8.81 -17.61 -6.61
C THR A 165 7.63 -17.36 -5.69
N THR A 166 7.74 -16.38 -4.79
CA THR A 166 6.66 -16.03 -3.86
C THR A 166 5.41 -15.57 -4.62
N GLU A 167 5.52 -14.68 -5.61
CA GLU A 167 4.35 -14.27 -6.41
C GLU A 167 3.73 -15.44 -7.19
N LYS A 168 4.55 -16.38 -7.67
CA LYS A 168 4.06 -17.55 -8.42
C LYS A 168 3.31 -18.56 -7.56
N TYR A 169 3.61 -18.66 -6.25
CA TYR A 169 3.04 -19.71 -5.40
C TYR A 169 2.50 -19.20 -4.06
N LEU A 170 2.25 -17.88 -3.92
CA LEU A 170 1.91 -17.25 -2.64
C LEU A 170 0.82 -18.01 -1.89
N TYR A 171 -0.33 -18.24 -2.53
CA TYR A 171 -1.46 -18.88 -1.88
C TYR A 171 -1.23 -20.38 -1.63
N ASP A 172 -0.45 -21.06 -2.47
CA ASP A 172 -0.07 -22.46 -2.23
C ASP A 172 0.85 -22.57 -1.00
N ILE A 173 1.79 -21.62 -0.87
CA ILE A 173 2.68 -21.48 0.29
C ILE A 173 1.85 -21.20 1.54
N LEU A 174 0.96 -20.20 1.50
CA LEU A 174 0.12 -19.82 2.64
C LEU A 174 -0.77 -20.98 3.10
N CYS A 175 -1.44 -21.68 2.18
CA CYS A 175 -2.25 -22.88 2.49
C CYS A 175 -1.44 -23.94 3.26
N LYS A 176 -0.16 -24.12 2.93
CA LYS A 176 0.70 -25.09 3.61
C LYS A 176 1.17 -24.60 4.98
N ILE A 177 1.68 -23.37 5.07
CA ILE A 177 2.35 -22.89 6.29
C ILE A 177 1.37 -22.41 7.37
N LEU A 178 0.18 -21.96 6.97
CA LEU A 178 -0.87 -21.52 7.89
C LEU A 178 -1.82 -22.64 8.30
N ASN A 179 -1.61 -23.86 7.80
CA ASN A 179 -2.39 -25.01 8.22
C ASN A 179 -2.28 -25.22 9.75
N GLY A 180 -3.42 -25.25 10.44
CA GLY A 180 -3.50 -25.37 11.90
C GLY A 180 -3.28 -24.07 12.68
N TRP A 181 -3.22 -22.91 12.00
CA TRP A 181 -3.35 -21.62 12.66
C TRP A 181 -4.79 -21.38 13.13
N ASN A 182 -4.93 -20.72 14.28
CA ASN A 182 -6.21 -20.18 14.75
C ASN A 182 -6.34 -18.71 14.31
N GLU A 183 -7.53 -18.13 14.47
CA GLU A 183 -7.79 -16.78 13.98
C GLU A 183 -6.95 -15.72 14.71
N GLN A 184 -6.65 -15.92 16.01
CA GLN A 184 -5.86 -14.95 16.77
C GLN A 184 -4.43 -14.89 16.26
N GLU A 185 -3.82 -16.03 15.98
CA GLU A 185 -2.46 -16.09 15.43
C GLU A 185 -2.40 -15.44 14.05
N PHE A 186 -3.43 -15.65 13.22
CA PHE A 186 -3.52 -14.97 11.92
C PHE A 186 -3.63 -13.45 12.10
N ILE A 187 -4.48 -12.98 13.00
CA ILE A 187 -4.66 -11.55 13.30
C ILE A 187 -3.35 -10.94 13.82
N ASP A 188 -2.72 -11.57 14.81
CA ASP A 188 -1.50 -11.07 15.43
C ASP A 188 -0.37 -10.93 14.39
N PHE A 189 -0.27 -11.85 13.43
CA PHE A 189 0.75 -11.78 12.40
C PHE A 189 0.34 -10.91 11.20
N PHE A 190 -0.70 -11.28 10.46
CA PHE A 190 -1.02 -10.62 9.20
C PHE A 190 -1.63 -9.24 9.43
N TYR A 191 -2.63 -9.12 10.28
CA TYR A 191 -3.27 -7.84 10.51
C TYR A 191 -2.33 -6.88 11.27
N LYS A 192 -1.82 -7.29 12.43
CA LYS A 192 -1.07 -6.40 13.31
C LYS A 192 0.40 -6.20 12.91
N GLU A 193 1.15 -7.28 12.65
CA GLU A 193 2.59 -7.17 12.35
C GLU A 193 2.89 -6.88 10.87
N TYR A 194 2.14 -7.50 9.95
CA TYR A 194 2.47 -7.45 8.52
C TYR A 194 1.77 -6.31 7.78
N CYS A 195 0.47 -6.14 8.00
CA CYS A 195 -0.34 -5.09 7.37
C CYS A 195 -0.44 -3.83 8.24
N GLU A 196 0.21 -3.79 9.41
CA GLU A 196 0.23 -2.61 10.30
C GLU A 196 -1.19 -2.09 10.62
N GLU A 197 -2.13 -3.01 10.87
CA GLU A 197 -3.56 -2.75 11.15
C GLU A 197 -4.36 -2.23 9.94
N ASP A 198 -3.86 -2.45 8.71
CA ASP A 198 -4.63 -2.26 7.47
C ASP A 198 -5.48 -3.50 7.14
N LEU A 199 -6.81 -3.34 7.23
CA LEU A 199 -7.79 -4.40 6.93
C LEU A 199 -7.94 -4.71 5.43
N GLU A 200 -7.70 -3.74 4.56
CA GLU A 200 -7.83 -3.97 3.11
C GLU A 200 -6.69 -4.87 2.63
N ASP A 201 -5.47 -4.58 3.08
CA ASP A 201 -4.29 -5.40 2.80
C ASP A 201 -4.43 -6.81 3.39
N MET A 202 -4.98 -6.93 4.60
CA MET A 202 -5.20 -8.22 5.27
C MET A 202 -6.10 -9.16 4.45
N GLY A 203 -7.16 -8.62 3.83
CA GLY A 203 -8.08 -9.40 2.99
C GLY A 203 -7.39 -10.12 1.83
N SER A 204 -6.31 -9.53 1.29
CA SER A 204 -5.52 -10.14 0.21
C SER A 204 -4.79 -11.43 0.62
N PHE A 205 -4.54 -11.62 1.93
CA PHE A 205 -3.88 -12.82 2.47
C PHE A 205 -4.85 -13.95 2.82
N LEU A 206 -6.16 -13.70 2.83
CA LEU A 206 -7.17 -14.72 3.09
C LEU A 206 -7.55 -15.50 1.83
N ALA A 207 -7.55 -14.83 0.68
CA ALA A 207 -7.74 -15.47 -0.61
C ALA A 207 -7.26 -14.60 -1.78
N GLY A 208 -6.98 -15.25 -2.90
CA GLY A 208 -6.64 -14.62 -4.16
C GLY A 208 -6.01 -15.62 -5.12
N SER A 209 -5.31 -15.15 -6.14
CA SER A 209 -4.77 -16.00 -7.20
C SER A 209 -3.26 -15.84 -7.36
N ASN A 210 -2.57 -16.97 -7.55
CA ASN A 210 -1.14 -16.98 -7.88
C ASN A 210 -0.87 -16.36 -9.27
N LYS A 211 0.36 -15.88 -9.51
CA LYS A 211 0.72 -15.03 -10.68
C LYS A 211 0.37 -15.56 -12.08
N ASP A 212 0.11 -16.84 -12.27
CA ASP A 212 -0.30 -17.43 -13.55
C ASP A 212 -1.56 -18.31 -13.44
N ASN A 213 -2.25 -18.24 -12.29
CA ASN A 213 -3.47 -18.99 -12.02
C ASN A 213 -4.64 -18.02 -11.99
N THR A 214 -5.73 -18.32 -12.68
CA THR A 214 -6.94 -17.47 -12.65
C THR A 214 -7.92 -17.88 -11.55
N THR A 215 -7.69 -19.04 -10.92
CA THR A 215 -8.54 -19.62 -9.88
C THR A 215 -8.21 -18.97 -8.54
N ILE A 216 -9.24 -18.51 -7.84
CA ILE A 216 -9.12 -17.98 -6.48
C ILE A 216 -8.91 -19.15 -5.52
N GLN A 217 -7.85 -19.07 -4.72
CA GLN A 217 -7.52 -20.01 -3.66
C GLN A 217 -7.81 -19.34 -2.31
N PHE A 218 -8.54 -20.04 -1.45
CA PHE A 218 -8.80 -19.62 -0.07
C PHE A 218 -7.84 -20.33 0.87
N VAL A 219 -7.08 -19.55 1.65
CA VAL A 219 -5.97 -20.04 2.46
C VAL A 219 -6.41 -21.02 3.54
N PHE A 220 -7.61 -20.83 4.08
CA PHE A 220 -8.21 -21.68 5.11
C PHE A 220 -9.24 -22.68 4.57
N GLY A 221 -9.24 -22.90 3.24
CA GLY A 221 -10.15 -23.81 2.56
C GLY A 221 -11.35 -23.12 1.91
N ASN A 222 -11.85 -23.73 0.84
CA ASN A 222 -13.04 -23.29 0.10
C ASN A 222 -14.29 -24.10 0.51
N ASP A 223 -14.45 -24.29 1.81
CA ASP A 223 -15.57 -25.01 2.42
C ASP A 223 -16.22 -24.15 3.51
N GLU A 224 -17.29 -24.67 4.14
CA GLU A 224 -18.00 -23.95 5.20
C GLU A 224 -17.09 -23.60 6.38
N LYS A 225 -16.12 -24.48 6.71
CA LYS A 225 -15.20 -24.25 7.83
C LYS A 225 -14.28 -23.08 7.52
N GLY A 226 -13.72 -23.03 6.32
CA GLY A 226 -12.91 -21.90 5.85
C GLY A 226 -13.71 -20.59 5.84
N ALA A 227 -14.97 -20.63 5.40
CA ALA A 227 -15.87 -19.47 5.41
C ALA A 227 -16.07 -18.91 6.82
N HIS A 228 -16.42 -19.78 7.78
CA HIS A 228 -16.57 -19.39 9.19
C HIS A 228 -15.26 -18.89 9.80
N PHE A 229 -14.12 -19.48 9.44
CA PHE A 229 -12.82 -19.03 9.91
C PHE A 229 -12.52 -17.60 9.47
N ILE A 230 -12.73 -17.29 8.18
CA ILE A 230 -12.60 -15.94 7.63
C ILE A 230 -13.56 -14.97 8.33
N ALA A 231 -14.82 -15.34 8.47
CA ALA A 231 -15.80 -14.50 9.16
C ALA A 231 -15.38 -14.22 10.61
N ASN A 232 -14.87 -15.22 11.32
CA ASN A 232 -14.39 -15.09 12.70
C ASN A 232 -13.16 -14.18 12.82
N ILE A 233 -12.27 -14.13 11.81
CA ILE A 233 -11.18 -13.16 11.77
C ILE A 233 -11.74 -11.74 11.76
N TYR A 234 -12.63 -11.43 10.82
CA TYR A 234 -13.25 -10.10 10.74
C TYR A 234 -14.04 -9.75 12.01
N LYS A 235 -14.81 -10.69 12.56
CA LYS A 235 -15.54 -10.50 13.83
C LYS A 235 -14.61 -10.19 15.00
N LYS A 236 -13.48 -10.90 15.11
CA LYS A 236 -12.50 -10.69 16.18
C LYS A 236 -11.84 -9.33 16.03
N ILE A 237 -11.40 -8.96 14.83
CA ILE A 237 -10.81 -7.63 14.58
C ILE A 237 -11.81 -6.53 14.92
N TYR A 238 -13.04 -6.61 14.40
CA TYR A 238 -14.12 -5.65 14.66
C TYR A 238 -14.33 -5.40 16.16
N LYS A 239 -14.36 -6.47 16.96
CA LYS A 239 -14.58 -6.38 18.40
C LYS A 239 -13.34 -5.97 19.19
N GLN A 240 -12.16 -6.46 18.82
CA GLN A 240 -10.92 -6.20 19.56
C GLN A 240 -10.41 -4.78 19.36
N TYR A 241 -10.64 -4.21 18.17
CA TYR A 241 -10.16 -2.89 17.78
C TYR A 241 -11.27 -1.83 17.73
N GLU A 242 -12.48 -2.18 18.18
CA GLU A 242 -13.64 -1.26 18.29
C GLU A 242 -13.90 -0.47 17.00
N LEU A 243 -13.80 -1.15 15.86
CA LEU A 243 -13.91 -0.51 14.56
C LEU A 243 -15.33 -0.04 14.27
N VAL A 244 -15.45 0.99 13.44
CA VAL A 244 -16.76 1.44 12.99
C VAL A 244 -17.29 0.50 11.91
N TRP A 245 -18.59 0.24 11.89
CA TRP A 245 -19.23 -0.61 10.88
C TRP A 245 -18.80 -0.29 9.44
N SER A 246 -18.69 1.00 9.09
CA SER A 246 -18.33 1.41 7.73
C SER A 246 -16.92 0.96 7.31
N GLU A 247 -15.99 0.85 8.26
CA GLU A 247 -14.63 0.40 7.97
C GLU A 247 -14.60 -1.09 7.64
N ILE A 248 -15.24 -1.92 8.47
CA ILE A 248 -15.33 -3.36 8.22
C ILE A 248 -16.16 -3.66 6.96
N ALA A 249 -17.25 -2.93 6.73
CA ALA A 249 -18.09 -3.07 5.55
C ALA A 249 -17.29 -2.79 4.28
N ARG A 250 -16.57 -1.66 4.22
CA ARG A 250 -15.70 -1.29 3.08
C ARG A 250 -14.68 -2.38 2.78
N CYS A 251 -13.92 -2.81 3.81
CA CYS A 251 -12.86 -3.79 3.62
C CYS A 251 -13.41 -5.16 3.20
N LEU A 252 -14.54 -5.57 3.74
CA LEU A 252 -15.20 -6.81 3.36
C LEU A 252 -15.71 -6.76 1.91
N LEU A 253 -16.34 -5.65 1.49
CA LEU A 253 -16.79 -5.46 0.10
C LEU A 253 -15.61 -5.59 -0.88
N VAL A 254 -14.51 -4.90 -0.60
CA VAL A 254 -13.27 -4.97 -1.41
C VAL A 254 -12.74 -6.40 -1.46
N SER A 255 -12.73 -7.09 -0.32
CA SER A 255 -12.22 -8.45 -0.21
C SER A 255 -13.08 -9.44 -1.01
N LEU A 256 -14.41 -9.43 -0.82
CA LEU A 256 -15.35 -10.29 -1.54
C LEU A 256 -15.28 -10.09 -3.06
N ALA A 257 -15.18 -8.83 -3.50
CA ALA A 257 -14.96 -8.45 -4.90
C ALA A 257 -13.63 -9.00 -5.44
N SER A 258 -12.53 -8.84 -4.69
CA SER A 258 -11.21 -9.34 -5.07
C SER A 258 -11.16 -10.88 -5.17
N TRP A 259 -11.95 -11.55 -4.34
CA TRP A 259 -12.12 -13.01 -4.33
C TRP A 259 -13.11 -13.50 -5.39
N LYS A 260 -13.66 -12.58 -6.19
CA LYS A 260 -14.62 -12.86 -7.28
C LYS A 260 -15.83 -13.66 -6.80
N LEU A 261 -16.24 -13.44 -5.55
CA LEU A 261 -17.42 -14.07 -5.01
C LEU A 261 -18.67 -13.33 -5.48
N THR A 262 -19.77 -14.06 -5.59
CA THR A 262 -21.09 -13.52 -5.88
C THR A 262 -22.06 -13.87 -4.77
N SER A 263 -23.20 -13.19 -4.71
CA SER A 263 -24.29 -13.44 -3.77
C SER A 263 -24.86 -14.87 -3.85
N LYS A 264 -24.61 -15.58 -4.95
CA LYS A 264 -24.96 -16.99 -5.14
C LYS A 264 -23.95 -17.94 -4.48
N ASP A 265 -22.73 -17.49 -4.22
CA ASP A 265 -21.67 -18.36 -3.69
C ASP A 265 -21.89 -18.63 -2.20
N LYS A 266 -21.81 -19.92 -1.83
CA LYS A 266 -22.00 -20.35 -0.45
C LYS A 266 -20.97 -19.72 0.51
N MET A 267 -19.74 -19.51 0.04
CA MET A 267 -18.66 -18.83 0.77
C MET A 267 -19.07 -17.39 1.13
N PHE A 268 -19.60 -16.64 0.16
CA PHE A 268 -20.11 -15.29 0.37
C PHE A 268 -21.23 -15.29 1.41
N GLN A 269 -22.21 -16.18 1.23
CA GLN A 269 -23.39 -16.23 2.10
C GLN A 269 -23.01 -16.53 3.55
N ILE A 270 -22.13 -17.51 3.78
CA ILE A 270 -21.68 -17.83 5.15
C ILE A 270 -20.92 -16.67 5.77
N ILE A 271 -19.95 -16.08 5.05
CA ILE A 271 -19.13 -14.98 5.60
C ILE A 271 -20.01 -13.80 6.01
N THR A 272 -20.93 -13.40 5.14
CA THR A 272 -21.81 -12.24 5.35
C THR A 272 -22.86 -12.52 6.43
N LEU A 273 -23.54 -13.68 6.42
CA LEU A 273 -24.49 -14.05 7.48
C LEU A 273 -23.83 -14.04 8.86
N ASP A 274 -22.64 -14.59 8.94
CA ASP A 274 -21.89 -14.62 10.18
C ASP A 274 -21.64 -13.20 10.70
N LEU A 275 -21.18 -12.28 9.84
CA LEU A 275 -20.90 -10.89 10.20
C LEU A 275 -22.15 -10.07 10.50
N PHE A 276 -23.25 -10.30 9.78
CA PHE A 276 -24.52 -9.59 9.97
C PHE A 276 -25.11 -9.79 11.36
N ASN A 277 -24.76 -10.86 12.08
CA ASN A 277 -25.12 -11.02 13.50
C ASN A 277 -24.56 -9.92 14.42
N LEU A 278 -23.62 -9.10 13.94
CA LEU A 278 -23.04 -7.97 14.66
C LEU A 278 -23.63 -6.62 14.24
N PHE A 279 -24.44 -6.58 13.18
CA PHE A 279 -24.86 -5.35 12.53
C PHE A 279 -26.35 -5.08 12.75
N GLU A 280 -26.71 -3.81 12.69
CA GLU A 280 -28.10 -3.39 12.72
C GLU A 280 -28.79 -3.62 11.37
N THR A 281 -30.12 -3.63 11.36
CA THR A 281 -30.90 -3.86 10.13
C THR A 281 -30.55 -2.87 9.01
N ALA A 282 -30.32 -1.59 9.34
CA ALA A 282 -29.98 -0.57 8.35
C ALA A 282 -28.59 -0.81 7.74
N GLU A 283 -27.63 -1.21 8.56
CA GLU A 283 -26.27 -1.55 8.15
C GLU A 283 -26.26 -2.76 7.21
N ILE A 284 -27.03 -3.79 7.53
CA ILE A 284 -27.17 -4.99 6.69
C ILE A 284 -27.76 -4.63 5.32
N VAL A 285 -28.88 -3.88 5.28
CA VAL A 285 -29.50 -3.47 4.01
C VAL A 285 -28.55 -2.61 3.18
N THR A 286 -27.82 -1.70 3.82
CA THR A 286 -26.85 -0.85 3.15
C THR A 286 -25.70 -1.66 2.56
N PHE A 287 -25.16 -2.63 3.29
CA PHE A 287 -24.13 -3.54 2.77
C PHE A 287 -24.63 -4.30 1.54
N LEU A 288 -25.82 -4.91 1.65
CA LEU A 288 -26.41 -5.67 0.55
C LEU A 288 -26.67 -4.80 -0.67
N HIS A 289 -27.09 -3.55 -0.48
CA HIS A 289 -27.29 -2.60 -1.56
C HIS A 289 -26.01 -2.34 -2.34
N PHE A 290 -24.92 -2.01 -1.64
CA PHE A 290 -23.63 -1.77 -2.28
C PHE A 290 -23.13 -3.00 -3.03
N TYR A 291 -23.34 -4.20 -2.49
CA TYR A 291 -22.94 -5.42 -3.18
C TYR A 291 -23.82 -5.73 -4.39
N ALA A 292 -25.13 -5.48 -4.30
CA ALA A 292 -26.06 -5.66 -5.42
C ALA A 292 -25.71 -4.72 -6.58
N ASP A 293 -25.41 -3.45 -6.29
CA ASP A 293 -24.97 -2.45 -7.28
C ASP A 293 -23.66 -2.91 -7.93
N TYR A 294 -22.68 -3.39 -7.15
CA TYR A 294 -21.43 -3.94 -7.68
C TYR A 294 -21.67 -5.13 -8.63
N GLU A 295 -22.55 -6.07 -8.29
CA GLU A 295 -22.88 -7.20 -9.16
C GLU A 295 -23.62 -6.77 -10.44
N GLU A 296 -24.43 -5.72 -10.37
CA GLU A 296 -25.07 -5.11 -11.53
C GLU A 296 -24.05 -4.43 -12.46
N GLU A 297 -23.08 -3.69 -11.90
CA GLU A 297 -21.97 -3.10 -12.66
C GLU A 297 -21.13 -4.16 -13.40
N LEU A 298 -21.03 -5.37 -12.84
CA LEU A 298 -20.40 -6.52 -13.49
C LEU A 298 -21.31 -7.27 -14.49
N ASN A 299 -22.54 -6.82 -14.70
CA ASN A 299 -23.57 -7.46 -15.55
C ASN A 299 -23.96 -8.87 -15.09
N ILE A 300 -23.93 -9.14 -13.78
CA ILE A 300 -24.29 -10.45 -13.19
C ILE A 300 -25.77 -10.47 -12.74
N CYS A 301 -26.41 -9.31 -12.56
CA CYS A 301 -27.86 -9.11 -12.32
C CYS A 301 -28.54 -10.17 -11.41
N LEU A 302 -27.91 -10.54 -10.30
CA LEU A 302 -28.39 -11.62 -9.42
C LEU A 302 -29.54 -11.20 -8.50
N TRP A 303 -29.73 -9.90 -8.30
CA TRP A 303 -30.74 -9.34 -7.39
C TRP A 303 -32.04 -8.94 -8.08
N CYS A 304 -32.07 -8.91 -9.41
CA CYS A 304 -33.24 -8.49 -10.19
C CYS A 304 -34.37 -9.51 -10.10
N SER A 305 -35.61 -9.05 -9.88
CA SER A 305 -36.81 -9.91 -9.83
C SER A 305 -36.77 -11.00 -8.75
N LEU A 306 -36.02 -10.75 -7.66
CA LEU A 306 -35.97 -11.59 -6.46
C LEU A 306 -35.90 -13.11 -6.76
N PRO A 307 -34.81 -13.61 -7.37
CA PRO A 307 -34.70 -15.02 -7.75
C PRO A 307 -34.55 -15.93 -6.52
N GLU A 308 -34.81 -17.23 -6.69
CA GLU A 308 -34.89 -18.21 -5.58
C GLU A 308 -33.67 -18.19 -4.63
N HIS A 309 -32.47 -18.01 -5.16
CA HIS A 309 -31.25 -17.98 -4.33
C HIS A 309 -31.20 -16.73 -3.44
N ILE A 310 -31.65 -15.57 -3.92
CA ILE A 310 -31.77 -14.34 -3.11
C ILE A 310 -32.91 -14.47 -2.11
N GLN A 311 -34.03 -15.10 -2.49
CA GLN A 311 -35.12 -15.39 -1.55
C GLN A 311 -34.64 -16.25 -0.38
N PHE A 312 -33.90 -17.32 -0.67
CA PHE A 312 -33.29 -18.18 0.34
C PHE A 312 -32.32 -17.40 1.23
N TYR A 313 -31.42 -16.62 0.61
CA TYR A 313 -30.43 -15.84 1.34
C TYR A 313 -31.06 -14.79 2.26
N LEU A 314 -32.07 -14.02 1.79
CA LEU A 314 -32.79 -13.05 2.62
C LEU A 314 -33.58 -13.72 3.76
N LYS A 315 -34.11 -14.93 3.55
CA LYS A 315 -34.71 -15.74 4.62
C LYS A 315 -33.70 -16.14 5.68
N GLU A 316 -32.49 -16.55 5.28
CA GLU A 316 -31.42 -16.88 6.22
C GLU A 316 -30.97 -15.65 7.02
N ILE A 317 -30.83 -14.48 6.37
CA ILE A 317 -30.48 -13.22 7.05
C ILE A 317 -31.52 -12.86 8.11
N THR A 318 -32.80 -12.99 7.77
CA THR A 318 -33.91 -12.61 8.65
C THR A 318 -34.31 -13.71 9.63
N ASN A 319 -33.61 -14.84 9.65
CA ASN A 319 -33.88 -15.92 10.55
C ASN A 319 -33.71 -15.45 12.02
N GLY A 320 -34.76 -15.62 12.82
CA GLY A 320 -34.79 -15.15 14.21
C GLY A 320 -35.04 -13.65 14.40
N TRP A 321 -35.25 -12.88 13.33
CA TRP A 321 -35.60 -11.47 13.43
C TRP A 321 -37.04 -11.27 13.90
N LYS A 322 -37.27 -10.16 14.60
CA LYS A 322 -38.63 -9.72 14.95
C LYS A 322 -39.33 -9.14 13.72
N LYS A 323 -40.66 -9.22 13.71
CA LYS A 323 -41.50 -8.65 12.65
C LYS A 323 -41.18 -7.17 12.36
N ASP A 324 -40.89 -6.38 13.38
CA ASP A 324 -40.54 -4.96 13.20
C ASP A 324 -39.20 -4.77 12.47
N GLN A 325 -38.22 -5.65 12.70
CA GLN A 325 -36.94 -5.62 11.97
C GLN A 325 -37.13 -6.01 10.50
N ILE A 326 -37.93 -7.05 10.23
CA ILE A 326 -38.28 -7.48 8.87
C ILE A 326 -39.03 -6.36 8.12
N ASN A 327 -40.01 -5.73 8.77
CA ASN A 327 -40.74 -4.58 8.21
C ASN A 327 -39.80 -3.39 7.92
N SER A 328 -38.85 -3.13 8.82
CA SER A 328 -37.84 -2.07 8.64
C SER A 328 -36.95 -2.37 7.43
N MET A 329 -36.46 -3.60 7.30
CA MET A 329 -35.67 -4.07 6.16
C MET A 329 -36.40 -3.87 4.84
N ILE A 330 -37.65 -4.35 4.76
CA ILE A 330 -38.49 -4.22 3.56
C ILE A 330 -38.72 -2.75 3.20
N SER A 331 -38.96 -1.90 4.19
CA SER A 331 -39.13 -0.46 3.97
C SER A 331 -37.88 0.19 3.40
N MET A 332 -36.69 -0.17 3.91
CA MET A 332 -35.41 0.33 3.39
C MET A 332 -35.11 -0.19 1.99
N ILE A 333 -35.32 -1.50 1.74
CA ILE A 333 -35.17 -2.08 0.39
C ILE A 333 -36.10 -1.36 -0.60
N THR A 334 -37.35 -1.07 -0.23
CA THR A 334 -38.28 -0.34 -1.11
C THR A 334 -37.79 1.06 -1.47
N LEU A 335 -37.03 1.71 -0.58
CA LEU A 335 -36.49 3.05 -0.80
C LEU A 335 -35.18 3.03 -1.60
N MET A 336 -34.33 2.03 -1.35
CA MET A 336 -32.97 1.98 -1.89
C MET A 336 -32.92 1.22 -3.22
N TRP A 337 -33.65 0.11 -3.31
CA TRP A 337 -33.62 -0.78 -4.46
C TRP A 337 -34.81 -0.40 -5.32
N SER A 338 -34.56 -0.01 -6.56
CA SER A 338 -35.59 0.44 -7.53
C SER A 338 -36.47 -0.71 -8.03
N TRP A 339 -36.82 -1.65 -7.14
CA TRP A 339 -37.66 -2.81 -7.38
C TRP A 339 -39.09 -2.39 -7.66
N LYS A 340 -39.78 -3.19 -8.48
CA LYS A 340 -41.18 -2.94 -8.80
C LYS A 340 -42.05 -3.29 -7.59
N SER A 341 -43.24 -2.72 -7.53
CA SER A 341 -44.20 -2.98 -6.44
C SER A 341 -44.49 -4.48 -6.28
N ASP A 342 -44.58 -5.23 -7.38
CA ASP A 342 -44.80 -6.68 -7.38
C ASP A 342 -43.64 -7.45 -6.71
N ASP A 343 -42.38 -7.03 -6.94
CA ASP A 343 -41.20 -7.66 -6.33
C ASP A 343 -41.17 -7.43 -4.82
N VAL A 344 -41.56 -6.23 -4.38
CA VAL A 344 -41.66 -5.87 -2.95
C VAL A 344 -42.81 -6.61 -2.27
N GLU A 345 -43.94 -6.80 -2.95
CA GLU A 345 -45.08 -7.57 -2.44
C GLU A 345 -44.71 -9.07 -2.31
N HIS A 346 -44.02 -9.61 -3.31
CA HIS A 346 -43.49 -10.97 -3.26
C HIS A 346 -42.49 -11.15 -2.11
N LEU A 347 -41.57 -10.20 -1.91
CA LEU A 347 -40.66 -10.20 -0.76
C LEU A 347 -41.41 -10.23 0.58
N LYS A 348 -42.46 -9.40 0.73
CA LYS A 348 -43.30 -9.40 1.94
C LYS A 348 -43.92 -10.76 2.20
N HIS A 349 -44.47 -11.40 1.18
CA HIS A 349 -45.09 -12.72 1.32
C HIS A 349 -44.08 -13.83 1.72
N ILE A 350 -42.83 -13.67 1.31
CA ILE A 350 -41.76 -14.64 1.60
C ILE A 350 -41.24 -14.51 3.04
N LEU A 351 -41.21 -13.30 3.59
CA LEU A 351 -40.56 -13.00 4.87
C LEU A 351 -41.53 -12.79 6.06
N ILE A 352 -42.81 -12.53 5.80
CA ILE A 352 -43.86 -12.27 6.79
C ILE A 352 -45.00 -13.27 6.59
#